data_AF-A0A2W6U9E6-F1
#
_entry.id   AF-A0A2W6U9E6-F1
#
_cell.length_a   1.000
_cell.length_b   1.000
_cell.length_c   1.000
_cell.angle_alpha   90.00
_cell.angle_beta   90.00
_cell.angle_gamma   90.00
#
_symmetry.space_group_name_H-M   'P 1'
#
loop_
_entity.id
_entity.type
_entity.pdbx_description
1 polymer ?
#
loop_
_entity_poly.entity_id
_entity_poly.type
_entity_poly.pdbx_seq_one_letter_code
_entity_poly.pdbx_strand_id
1 'polypeptide(L)'
;IRRHELHPALAAAVFITLPPYETPTGRLLGTVHFQRMLRYPPHERLGAIIDDTADAVPATASAAEVARMLASYNLVSLPVVDQAHRLVGAVSVDDVLDYLLPEDWRSHDGDDAARPATEGIRR
;
A
#
# COMPACT_ATOMS: atom_id res chain seq x y z
N ILE A 1 5.30 -14.46 -4.30
CA ILE A 1 4.86 -14.08 -2.93
C ILE A 1 5.80 -14.70 -1.87
N ARG A 2 7.12 -14.67 -2.13
CA ARG A 2 8.18 -15.00 -1.16
C ARG A 2 9.35 -14.04 -1.36
N ARG A 3 9.03 -12.77 -1.57
CA ARG A 3 10.01 -11.68 -1.47
C ARG A 3 9.69 -10.99 -0.16
N HIS A 4 10.53 -11.24 0.85
CA HIS A 4 10.40 -10.68 2.20
C HIS A 4 10.62 -9.15 2.20
N GLU A 5 11.07 -8.59 1.09
CA GLU A 5 11.43 -7.18 0.91
C GLU A 5 10.24 -6.28 0.54
N LEU A 6 9.06 -6.84 0.22
CA LEU A 6 7.88 -6.04 -0.15
C LEU A 6 6.97 -5.83 1.05
N HIS A 7 6.66 -4.55 1.37
CA HIS A 7 5.73 -4.21 2.44
C HIS A 7 4.35 -4.87 2.18
N PRO A 8 3.70 -5.50 3.18
CA PRO A 8 2.43 -6.20 2.97
C PRO A 8 1.33 -5.34 2.32
N ALA A 9 1.31 -4.03 2.58
CA ALA A 9 0.37 -3.10 1.95
C ALA A 9 0.53 -3.06 0.42
N LEU A 10 1.75 -3.22 -0.11
CA LEU A 10 2.01 -3.29 -1.55
C LEU A 10 1.52 -4.61 -2.18
N ALA A 11 1.30 -5.64 -1.37
CA ALA A 11 0.77 -6.92 -1.82
C ALA A 11 -0.77 -7.01 -1.74
N ALA A 12 -1.44 -5.99 -1.23
CA ALA A 12 -2.88 -6.05 -0.96
C ALA A 12 -3.77 -5.86 -2.20
N ALA A 13 -3.26 -5.18 -3.22
CA ALA A 13 -4.00 -4.89 -4.45
C ALA A 13 -3.07 -4.83 -5.66
N VAL A 14 -3.63 -5.08 -6.85
CA VAL A 14 -2.94 -5.00 -8.14
C VAL A 14 -3.65 -3.95 -8.99
N PHE A 15 -2.89 -3.00 -9.53
CA PHE A 15 -3.39 -2.00 -10.48
C PHE A 15 -3.27 -2.54 -11.90
N ILE A 16 -4.37 -2.47 -12.66
CA ILE A 16 -4.46 -3.02 -14.01
C ILE A 16 -4.35 -1.88 -15.02
N THR A 17 -3.45 -2.02 -15.98
CA THR A 17 -3.19 -0.99 -17.00
C THR A 17 -3.23 -1.59 -18.40
N LEU A 18 -3.45 -0.73 -19.40
CA LEU A 18 -3.17 -1.08 -20.79
C LEU A 18 -1.65 -1.11 -21.04
N PRO A 19 -1.18 -1.79 -22.11
CA PRO A 19 0.19 -1.61 -22.59
C PRO A 19 0.52 -0.13 -22.84
N PRO A 20 1.77 0.32 -22.63
CA PRO A 20 2.94 -0.45 -22.18
C PRO A 20 2.93 -0.78 -20.68
N TYR A 21 3.65 -1.82 -20.27
CA TYR A 21 3.73 -2.28 -18.87
C TYR A 21 4.96 -1.77 -18.11
N GLU A 22 5.79 -0.96 -18.75
CA GLU A 22 6.93 -0.28 -18.12
C GLU A 22 6.53 1.14 -17.73
N THR A 23 7.05 1.66 -16.62
CA THR A 23 6.72 3.01 -16.14
C THR A 23 7.32 4.09 -17.05
N PRO A 24 6.55 5.11 -17.47
CA PRO A 24 5.12 5.31 -17.21
C PRO A 24 4.26 4.31 -18.00
N THR A 25 3.43 3.55 -17.28
CA THR A 25 2.61 2.48 -17.86
C THR A 25 1.48 3.05 -18.72
N GLY A 26 0.68 2.20 -19.36
CA GLY A 26 -0.52 2.65 -20.06
C GLY A 26 -1.62 3.14 -19.13
N ARG A 27 -2.79 3.40 -19.72
CA ARG A 27 -3.95 3.93 -19.00
C ARG A 27 -4.35 2.97 -17.87
N LEU A 28 -4.54 3.50 -16.66
CA LEU A 28 -5.11 2.77 -15.54
C LEU A 28 -6.56 2.39 -15.86
N LEU A 29 -6.87 1.10 -15.72
CA LEU A 29 -8.21 0.53 -15.91
C LEU A 29 -8.95 0.33 -14.60
N GLY A 30 -8.23 0.12 -13.50
CA GLY A 30 -8.80 -0.14 -12.19
C GLY A 30 -7.90 -0.99 -11.31
N THR A 31 -8.48 -1.52 -10.24
CA THR A 31 -7.77 -2.25 -9.19
C THR A 31 -8.38 -3.63 -8.99
N VAL A 32 -7.57 -4.62 -8.64
CA VAL A 32 -8.05 -5.92 -8.17
C VAL A 32 -7.44 -6.21 -6.81
N HIS A 33 -8.28 -6.39 -5.79
CA HIS A 33 -7.82 -6.79 -4.46
C HIS A 33 -7.30 -8.24 -4.45
N PHE A 34 -6.20 -8.47 -3.76
CA PHE A 34 -5.58 -9.80 -3.68
C PHE A 34 -6.53 -10.86 -3.11
N GLN A 35 -7.27 -10.51 -2.05
CA GLN A 35 -8.31 -11.35 -1.46
C GLN A 35 -9.42 -11.75 -2.46
N ARG A 36 -9.71 -10.89 -3.45
CA ARG A 36 -10.69 -11.19 -4.49
C ARG A 36 -10.10 -12.20 -5.47
N MET A 37 -8.86 -12.02 -5.92
CA MET A 37 -8.17 -12.99 -6.79
C MET A 37 -8.12 -14.40 -6.20
N LEU A 38 -7.92 -14.53 -4.88
CA LEU A 38 -7.91 -15.82 -4.19
C LEU A 38 -9.25 -16.58 -4.22
N ARG A 39 -10.35 -15.92 -4.57
CA ARG A 39 -11.70 -16.52 -4.67
C ARG A 39 -12.06 -16.98 -6.08
N TYR A 40 -11.19 -16.74 -7.06
CA TYR A 40 -11.40 -17.11 -8.46
C TYR A 40 -10.32 -18.08 -8.94
N PRO A 41 -10.64 -18.92 -9.96
CA PRO A 41 -9.64 -19.78 -10.57
C PRO A 41 -8.47 -18.98 -11.16
N PRO A 42 -7.21 -19.46 -11.13
CA PRO A 42 -6.05 -18.71 -11.63
C PRO A 42 -6.07 -18.35 -13.12
N HIS A 43 -6.94 -19.00 -13.91
CA HIS A 43 -7.11 -18.74 -15.34
C HIS A 43 -8.23 -17.74 -15.64
N GLU A 44 -8.95 -17.28 -14.61
CA GLU A 44 -9.96 -16.23 -14.75
C GLU A 44 -9.31 -14.91 -15.19
N ARG A 45 -9.98 -14.17 -16.08
CA ARG A 45 -9.42 -12.91 -16.58
C ARG A 45 -9.54 -11.84 -15.51
N LEU A 46 -8.46 -11.11 -15.24
CA LEU A 46 -8.49 -9.98 -14.29
C LEU A 46 -9.53 -8.92 -14.68
N GLY A 47 -9.79 -8.72 -15.97
CA GLY A 47 -10.85 -7.82 -16.44
C GLY A 47 -12.28 -8.23 -16.05
N ALA A 48 -12.52 -9.49 -15.64
CA ALA A 48 -13.82 -9.92 -15.13
C ALA A 48 -14.02 -9.61 -13.63
N ILE A 49 -12.94 -9.32 -12.91
CA ILE A 49 -12.93 -9.09 -11.46
C ILE A 49 -12.33 -7.73 -11.09
N ILE A 50 -12.11 -6.87 -12.07
CA ILE A 50 -11.60 -5.52 -11.91
C ILE A 50 -12.64 -4.64 -11.22
N ASP A 51 -12.16 -3.82 -10.30
CA ASP A 51 -12.89 -2.70 -9.73
C ASP A 51 -12.41 -1.41 -10.41
N ASP A 52 -13.25 -0.85 -11.26
CA ASP A 52 -13.01 0.40 -12.00
C ASP A 52 -13.53 1.64 -11.25
N THR A 53 -14.07 1.46 -10.04
CA THR A 53 -14.52 2.55 -9.17
C THR A 53 -13.42 3.07 -8.26
N ALA A 54 -12.26 2.41 -8.25
CA ALA A 54 -11.11 2.81 -7.44
C ALA A 54 -10.54 4.15 -7.93
N ASP A 55 -10.74 5.20 -7.13
CA ASP A 55 -10.23 6.54 -7.43
C ASP A 55 -8.70 6.57 -7.41
N ALA A 56 -8.11 7.12 -8.48
CA ALA A 56 -6.68 7.38 -8.57
C ALA A 56 -6.35 8.80 -8.11
N VAL A 57 -5.20 8.98 -7.47
CA VAL A 57 -4.70 10.32 -7.15
C VAL A 57 -3.82 10.86 -8.27
N PRO A 58 -3.89 12.16 -8.60
CA PRO A 58 -2.93 12.77 -9.49
C PRO A 58 -1.53 12.79 -8.84
N ALA A 59 -0.48 12.70 -9.65
CA ALA A 59 0.91 12.80 -9.18
C ALA A 59 1.26 14.12 -8.47
N THR A 60 0.41 15.14 -8.62
CA THR A 60 0.52 16.45 -7.95
C THR A 60 -0.31 16.54 -6.67
N ALA A 61 -0.98 15.47 -6.25
CA ALA A 61 -1.78 15.46 -5.04
C ALA A 61 -0.91 15.71 -3.80
N SER A 62 -1.44 16.48 -2.86
CA SER A 62 -0.83 16.69 -1.55
C SER A 62 -0.99 15.44 -0.68
N ALA A 63 -0.08 15.26 0.28
CA ALA A 63 -0.17 14.16 1.24
C ALA A 63 -1.50 14.16 2.03
N ALA A 64 -2.05 15.34 2.33
CA ALA A 64 -3.33 15.47 3.01
C ALA A 64 -4.51 14.97 2.15
N GLU A 65 -4.47 15.16 0.83
CA GLU A 65 -5.47 14.60 -0.09
C GLU A 65 -5.36 13.09 -0.18
N VAL A 66 -4.14 12.56 -0.29
CA VAL A 66 -3.89 11.11 -0.28
C VAL A 66 -4.37 10.48 1.03
N ALA A 67 -4.02 11.07 2.18
CA ALA A 67 -4.44 10.61 3.50
C ALA A 67 -5.97 10.59 3.64
N ARG A 68 -6.64 11.65 3.19
CA ARG A 68 -8.11 11.74 3.20
C ARG A 68 -8.73 10.62 2.38
N MET A 69 -8.20 10.35 1.19
CA MET A 69 -8.77 9.34 0.30
C MET A 69 -8.54 7.92 0.83
N LEU A 70 -7.35 7.62 1.38
CA LEU A 70 -7.09 6.37 2.08
C LEU A 70 -8.06 6.16 3.25
N ALA A 71 -8.23 7.18 4.10
CA ALA A 71 -9.08 7.10 5.29
C ALA A 71 -10.58 7.03 4.96
N SER A 72 -11.04 7.77 3.94
CA SER A 72 -12.47 7.83 3.58
C SER A 72 -12.99 6.48 3.09
N TYR A 73 -12.11 5.67 2.48
CA TYR A 73 -12.47 4.42 1.84
C TYR A 73 -11.81 3.19 2.47
N ASN A 74 -11.18 3.33 3.65
CA ASN A 74 -10.40 2.28 4.32
C ASN A 74 -9.43 1.56 3.36
N LEU A 75 -8.78 2.32 2.49
CA LEU A 75 -7.85 1.80 1.49
C LEU A 75 -6.46 1.66 2.10
N VAL A 76 -5.75 0.63 1.66
CA VAL A 76 -4.36 0.35 2.07
C VAL A 76 -3.34 0.89 1.08
N SER A 77 -3.76 1.20 -0.14
CA SER A 77 -2.94 1.83 -1.17
C SER A 77 -3.80 2.54 -2.22
N LEU A 78 -3.18 3.46 -2.94
CA LEU A 78 -3.78 4.25 -4.01
C LEU A 78 -2.89 4.25 -5.25
N PRO A 79 -3.47 4.12 -6.46
CA PRO A 79 -2.73 4.32 -7.69
C PRO A 79 -2.49 5.82 -7.92
N VAL A 80 -1.28 6.15 -8.37
CA VAL A 80 -0.89 7.51 -8.75
C VAL A 80 -0.87 7.62 -10.27
N VAL A 81 -1.60 8.59 -10.82
CA VAL A 81 -1.71 8.79 -12.28
C VAL A 81 -1.21 10.18 -12.71
N ASP A 82 -0.75 10.26 -13.96
CA ASP A 82 -0.46 11.54 -14.61
C ASP A 82 -1.70 12.18 -15.26
N GLN A 83 -1.52 13.33 -15.93
CA GLN A 83 -2.61 14.04 -16.62
C GLN A 83 -3.22 13.24 -17.79
N ALA A 84 -2.50 12.26 -18.34
CA ALA A 84 -2.99 11.37 -19.37
C ALA A 84 -3.65 10.09 -18.79
N HIS A 85 -3.87 10.05 -17.47
CA HIS A 85 -4.43 8.92 -16.74
C HIS A 85 -3.58 7.63 -16.85
N ARG A 86 -2.27 7.79 -17.05
CA ARG A 86 -1.29 6.70 -17.04
C ARG A 86 -0.84 6.44 -15.62
N LEU A 87 -0.78 5.18 -15.22
CA LEU A 87 -0.28 4.82 -13.89
C LEU A 87 1.24 5.03 -13.84
N VAL A 88 1.67 5.92 -12.95
CA VAL A 88 3.08 6.28 -12.75
C VAL A 88 3.66 5.73 -11.46
N GLY A 89 2.81 5.33 -10.51
CA GLY A 89 3.24 4.77 -9.24
C GLY A 89 2.07 4.43 -8.32
N ALA A 90 2.39 4.19 -7.06
CA ALA A 90 1.45 3.85 -6.00
C ALA A 90 1.90 4.50 -4.70
N VAL A 91 0.94 4.83 -3.82
CA VAL A 91 1.22 5.25 -2.44
C VAL A 91 0.47 4.32 -1.50
N SER A 92 1.14 3.81 -0.48
CA SER A 92 0.53 2.98 0.56
C SER A 92 0.15 3.81 1.79
N VAL A 93 -0.71 3.24 2.64
CA VAL A 93 -1.03 3.85 3.93
C VAL A 93 0.20 4.02 4.82
N ASP A 94 1.16 3.11 4.73
CA ASP A 94 2.39 3.16 5.52
C ASP A 94 3.27 4.35 5.13
N ASP A 95 3.35 4.66 3.83
CA ASP A 95 4.06 5.84 3.31
C ASP A 95 3.43 7.14 3.85
N VAL A 96 2.10 7.16 3.97
CA VAL A 96 1.36 8.31 4.52
C VAL A 96 1.56 8.43 6.02
N LEU A 97 1.56 7.31 6.76
CA LEU A 97 1.86 7.32 8.19
C LEU A 97 3.28 7.84 8.45
N ASP A 98 4.25 7.41 7.65
CA ASP A 98 5.64 7.90 7.72
C ASP A 98 5.79 9.37 7.42
N TYR A 99 4.98 9.87 6.51
CA TYR A 99 4.99 11.28 6.17
C TYR A 99 4.35 12.15 7.25
N LEU A 100 3.30 11.65 7.92
CA LEU A 100 2.50 12.44 8.86
C LEU A 100 2.98 12.36 10.31
N LEU A 101 3.64 11.27 10.69
CA LEU A 101 4.03 11.00 12.07
C LEU A 101 5.51 11.37 12.32
N PRO A 102 5.90 11.65 13.58
CA PRO A 102 7.29 11.93 13.95
C PRO A 102 8.24 10.78 13.55
N GLU A 103 9.52 11.05 13.28
CA GLU A 103 10.46 10.02 12.77
C GLU A 103 10.58 8.78 13.68
N ASP A 104 10.35 8.93 14.97
CA ASP A 104 10.43 7.87 15.98
C ASP A 104 9.10 7.13 16.21
N TRP A 105 8.02 7.43 15.48
CA TRP A 105 6.68 6.87 15.71
C TRP A 105 6.59 5.34 15.65
N ARG A 106 7.56 4.69 14.98
CA ARG A 106 7.65 3.23 14.90
C ARG A 106 8.36 2.58 16.09
N SER A 107 9.07 3.35 16.91
CA SER A 107 9.71 2.83 18.11
C SER A 107 8.67 2.57 19.20
N HIS A 108 8.81 1.42 19.87
CA HIS A 108 8.05 1.13 21.07
C HIS A 108 8.98 1.42 22.25
N ASP A 109 8.63 2.39 23.11
CA ASP A 109 9.37 2.70 24.36
C ASP A 109 9.44 1.52 25.36
N GLY A 110 8.88 0.35 25.02
CA GLY A 110 8.63 -0.77 25.93
C GLY A 110 9.66 -1.91 25.92
N ASP A 111 10.63 -1.95 25.00
CA ASP A 111 11.55 -3.11 24.90
C ASP A 111 12.80 -3.00 25.81
N ASP A 112 12.98 -1.87 26.52
CA ASP A 112 14.09 -1.66 27.46
C ASP A 112 13.69 -1.83 28.95
N ALA A 113 12.40 -2.00 29.26
CA ALA A 113 11.92 -2.11 30.65
C ALA A 113 11.80 -3.56 31.18
N ALA A 114 12.16 -4.57 30.38
CA ALA A 114 12.02 -5.99 30.75
C ALA A 114 13.35 -6.76 30.74
N ARG A 115 14.42 -6.17 31.25
CA ARG A 115 15.50 -6.94 31.87
C ARG A 115 15.43 -6.74 33.38
N PRO A 116 14.82 -7.65 34.15
CA PRO A 116 14.98 -7.59 35.60
C PRO A 116 16.47 -7.70 35.89
N ALA A 117 17.00 -6.71 36.62
CA ALA A 117 18.33 -6.75 37.17
C ALA A 117 18.47 -8.02 38.00
N THR A 118 19.22 -9.00 37.50
CA THR A 118 19.64 -10.15 38.29
C THR A 118 20.69 -9.68 39.29
N GLU A 119 20.27 -8.95 40.31
CA GLU A 119 21.10 -8.56 41.44
C GLU A 119 20.54 -9.24 42.70
N GLY A 120 21.36 -10.12 43.29
CA GLY A 120 21.20 -10.54 44.67
C GLY A 120 20.54 -11.91 44.93
N ILE A 121 21.21 -13.01 44.59
CA ILE A 121 21.10 -14.24 45.41
C ILE A 121 22.47 -14.58 45.98
N ARG A 122 22.63 -14.13 47.23
CA ARG A 122 23.49 -14.58 48.32
C ARG A 122 24.38 -15.81 48.05
N ARG A 123 25.67 -15.68 48.37
CA ARG A 123 26.36 -16.54 49.34
C ARG A 123 27.55 -15.81 49.95
#